data_AF-A0AAP8N8J1-F1
#
_entry.id   AF-A0AAP8N8J1-F1
#
_cell.length_a   1.000
_cell.length_b   1.000
_cell.length_c   1.000
_cell.angle_alpha   90.00
_cell.angle_beta   90.00
_cell.angle_gamma   90.00
#
_symmetry.space_group_name_H-M   'P 1'
#
loop_
_entity.id
_entity.type
_entity.pdbx_description
1 polymer ?
#
loop_
_entity_poly.entity_id
_entity_poly.type
_entity_poly.pdbx_seq_one_letter_code
_entity_poly.pdbx_strand_id
1 'polypeptide(L)' 'MKWSELSIHTTQDAVEPISNILHEAGASGVVIEDVFDLTKERAQVYGEIYQLNPKDYPEEGVIIKAYLPVNSFLNDTVDG' A
#
# COMPACT_ATOMS: atom_id res chain seq x y z
N MET A 1 6.07 -7.32 19.23
CA MET A 1 5.74 -5.95 18.77
C MET A 1 4.30 -5.96 18.26
N LYS A 2 3.53 -4.90 18.52
CA LYS A 2 2.18 -4.72 17.98
C LYS A 2 2.29 -3.77 16.78
N TRP A 3 1.59 -4.09 15.69
CA TRP A 3 1.55 -3.29 14.48
C TRP A 3 0.11 -2.94 14.18
N SER A 4 -0.12 -1.70 13.75
CA SER A 4 -1.38 -1.25 13.18
C SER A 4 -1.24 -1.27 11.66
N GLU A 5 -2.21 -1.88 10.99
CA GLU A 5 -2.36 -1.79 9.54
C GLU A 5 -3.38 -0.69 9.24
N LEU A 6 -2.99 0.25 8.37
CA LEU A 6 -3.88 1.25 7.80
C LEU A 6 -4.07 0.92 6.32
N SER A 7 -5.32 0.76 5.88
CA SER A 7 -5.67 0.49 4.49
C SER A 7 -6.48 1.65 3.92
N ILE A 8 -5.99 2.26 2.85
CA ILE A 8 -6.58 3.44 2.20
C ILE A 8 -6.91 3.06 0.77
N HIS A 9 -8.18 3.13 0.39
CA HIS A 9 -8.61 2.99 -1.01
C HIS A 9 -8.70 4.37 -1.65
N THR A 10 -7.96 4.57 -2.74
CA THR A 10 -7.82 5.88 -3.38
C THR A 10 -7.59 5.73 -4.90
N THR A 11 -7.33 6.85 -5.58
CA THR A 11 -6.94 6.89 -6.99
C THR A 11 -5.43 6.74 -7.16
N GLN A 12 -5.01 6.35 -8.36
CA GLN A 12 -3.59 6.11 -8.69
C GLN A 12 -2.73 7.38 -8.53
N ASP A 13 -3.27 8.54 -8.89
CA ASP A 13 -2.57 9.85 -8.76
C ASP A 13 -2.26 10.22 -7.30
N ALA A 14 -3.01 9.67 -6.35
CA ALA A 14 -2.84 9.96 -4.93
C ALA A 14 -1.82 9.03 -4.23
N VAL A 15 -1.28 8.02 -4.93
CA VAL A 15 -0.35 7.05 -4.35
C VAL A 15 0.89 7.70 -3.79
N GLU A 16 1.55 8.56 -4.57
CA GLU A 16 2.78 9.23 -4.18
C GLU A 16 2.59 10.14 -2.95
N PRO A 17 1.65 11.12 -2.95
CA PRO A 17 1.49 12.00 -1.79
C PRO A 17 1.06 11.24 -0.53
N ILE A 18 0.19 10.24 -0.65
CA ILE A 18 -0.25 9.44 0.51
C ILE A 18 0.90 8.59 1.05
N SER A 19 1.68 7.95 0.17
CA SER A 19 2.84 7.15 0.59
C SER A 19 3.87 8.00 1.31
N ASN A 20 4.11 9.24 0.84
CA ASN A 20 5.01 10.17 1.51
C ASN A 20 4.52 10.54 2.92
N ILE A 21 3.24 10.88 3.08
CA ILE A 21 2.64 11.16 4.39
C ILE A 21 2.77 9.95 5.33
N LEU A 22 2.50 8.74 4.85
CA LEU A 22 2.59 7.52 5.66
C LEU A 22 4.04 7.24 6.09
N HIS A 23 5.00 7.49 5.20
CA HIS A 23 6.41 7.37 5.51
C HIS A 23 6.85 8.39 6.58
N GLU A 24 6.43 9.65 6.44
CA GLU A 24 6.67 10.71 7.43
C GLU A 24 6.01 10.39 8.79
N ALA A 25 4.84 9.74 8.78
CA ALA A 25 4.16 9.25 9.98
C ALA A 25 4.87 8.05 10.66
N GLY A 26 5.97 7.56 10.09
CA GLY A 26 6.76 6.46 10.65
C GLY A 26 6.32 5.07 10.21
N ALA A 27 5.61 4.95 9.07
CA ALA A 27 5.36 3.64 8.47
C ALA A 27 6.67 2.99 8.05
N SER A 28 6.88 1.74 8.49
CA SER A 28 8.08 0.99 8.14
C SER A 28 8.08 0.50 6.70
N GLY A 29 6.91 0.50 6.05
CA GLY A 29 6.72 0.09 4.67
C GLY A 29 5.29 0.37 4.23
N VAL A 30 5.13 0.55 2.92
CA VAL A 30 3.84 0.77 2.25
C VAL A 30 3.71 -0.29 1.17
N VAL A 31 2.54 -0.93 1.10
CA VAL A 31 2.14 -1.87 0.06
C VAL A 31 1.11 -1.15 -0.81
N ILE A 32 1.29 -1.25 -2.13
CA ILE A 32 0.38 -0.65 -3.11
C ILE A 32 -0.21 -1.79 -3.92
N GLU A 33 -1.52 -1.94 -3.87
CA GLU A 33 -2.28 -2.92 -4.62
C GLU A 33 -3.04 -2.19 -5.73
N ASP A 34 -2.51 -2.29 -6.95
CA ASP A 34 -3.05 -1.63 -8.13
C ASP A 34 -3.63 -2.65 -9.11
N VAL A 35 -4.92 -2.51 -9.46
CA VAL A 35 -5.60 -3.39 -10.42
C VAL A 35 -4.89 -3.44 -11.78
N PHE A 36 -4.21 -2.37 -12.18
CA PHE A 36 -3.48 -2.32 -13.45
C PHE A 36 -2.26 -3.25 -13.46
N ASP A 37 -1.76 -3.72 -12.30
CA ASP A 37 -0.68 -4.70 -12.23
C ASP A 37 -1.07 -6.05 -12.85
N LEU A 38 -2.37 -6.38 -12.86
CA LEU A 38 -2.91 -7.61 -13.46
C LEU A 38 -2.77 -7.62 -14.99
N THR A 39 -2.81 -6.45 -15.62
CA THR A 39 -2.79 -6.30 -17.08
C THR A 39 -1.50 -5.69 -17.61
N LYS A 40 -0.58 -5.30 -16.72
CA LYS A 40 0.69 -4.67 -17.07
C LYS A 40 1.55 -5.61 -17.92
N GLU A 41 1.94 -5.18 -19.12
CA GLU A 41 2.96 -5.87 -19.90
C GLU A 41 4.31 -5.83 -19.17
N ARG A 42 4.95 -6.99 -19.03
CA ARG A 42 6.25 -7.14 -18.36
C ARG A 42 7.24 -7.77 -19.31
N ALA A 43 8.43 -7.17 -19.42
CA ALA A 43 9.50 -7.75 -20.20
C ALA A 43 9.96 -9.05 -19.54
N GLN A 44 10.00 -10.14 -20.30
CA GLN A 44 10.53 -11.43 -19.85
C GLN A 44 12.06 -11.39 -19.95
N VAL A 45 12.72 -10.73 -19.00
CA VAL A 45 14.19 -10.55 -19.03
C VAL A 45 14.89 -11.73 -18.38
N TYR A 46 14.34 -12.24 -17.27
CA TYR A 46 14.99 -13.30 -16.47
C TYR A 46 14.12 -14.54 -16.27
N GLY A 47 13.04 -14.69 -17.05
CA GLY A 47 12.09 -15.80 -16.91
C GLY A 47 11.20 -15.67 -15.68
N GLU A 48 10.84 -14.44 -15.32
CA GLU A 48 9.97 -14.17 -14.18
C GLU A 48 8.57 -14.78 -14.36
N ILE A 49 8.07 -15.41 -13.30
CA ILE A 49 6.72 -15.98 -13.23
C ILE A 49 5.94 -15.15 -12.20
N TYR A 50 4.79 -14.64 -12.62
CA TYR A 50 3.90 -13.87 -11.76
C TYR A 50 2.60 -14.64 -11.53
N GLN A 51 2.28 -14.90 -10.27
CA GLN A 51 1.01 -15.49 -9.87
C GLN A 51 0.19 -14.43 -9.15
N LEU A 52 -0.52 -13.62 -9.92
CA LEU A 52 -1.40 -12.59 -9.39
C LEU A 52 -2.82 -13.12 -9.31
N ASN A 53 -3.48 -12.94 -8.17
CA ASN A 53 -4.87 -13.29 -7.98
C ASN A 53 -5.71 -12.00 -8.05
N PRO A 54 -6.64 -11.88 -9.01
CA PRO A 54 -7.46 -10.68 -9.16
C PRO A 54 -8.28 -10.30 -7.92
N LYS A 55 -8.57 -11.26 -7.04
CA LYS A 55 -9.34 -11.00 -5.80
C LYS A 55 -8.55 -10.23 -4.74
N ASP A 56 -7.23 -10.11 -4.90
CA ASP A 56 -6.36 -9.39 -3.96
C ASP A 56 -6.22 -7.90 -4.34
N TYR A 57 -6.89 -7.46 -5.40
CA TYR A 57 -6.85 -6.10 -5.93
C TYR A 57 -8.24 -5.45 -5.87
N PRO A 58 -8.33 -4.11 -5.75
CA PRO A 58 -9.60 -3.41 -5.84
C PRO A 58 -10.20 -3.52 -7.25
N GLU A 59 -11.53 -3.35 -7.36
CA GLU A 59 -12.20 -3.32 -8.68
C GLU A 59 -11.83 -2.06 -9.49
N GLU A 60 -11.57 -0.94 -8.81
CA GLU A 60 -11.16 0.34 -9.40
C GLU A 60 -10.18 1.06 -8.47
N GLY A 61 -9.22 1.78 -9.04
CA GLY A 61 -8.24 2.56 -8.29
C GLY A 61 -7.18 1.67 -7.64
N VAL A 62 -6.70 2.10 -6.47
CA VAL A 62 -5.58 1.47 -5.77
C VAL A 62 -5.83 1.38 -4.27
N ILE A 63 -5.33 0.33 -3.63
CA ILE A 63 -5.30 0.22 -2.18
C ILE A 63 -3.88 0.41 -1.69
N ILE A 64 -3.70 1.31 -0.72
CA ILE A 64 -2.43 1.59 -0.08
C ILE A 64 -2.51 1.07 1.36
N LYS A 65 -1.64 0.13 1.71
CA LYS A 65 -1.54 -0.42 3.08
C LYS A 65 -0.24 0.02 3.71
N ALA A 66 -0.29 0.55 4.92
CA ALA A 66 0.89 0.90 5.69
C ALA A 66 0.91 0.18 7.03
N TYR A 67 2.11 -0.20 7.46
CA TYR A 67 2.35 -0.87 8.73
C TYR A 67 3.09 0.07 9.67
N LEU A 68 2.39 0.51 10.71
CA LEU A 68 2.94 1.40 11.72
C LEU A 68 3.12 0.65 13.05
N PRO A 69 4.25 0.80 13.74
CA PRO A 69 4.46 0.18 15.04
C PRO A 69 3.56 0.86 16.08
N VAL A 70 2.79 0.08 16.84
CA VAL A 70 1.96 0.59 17.93
C VAL A 70 2.86 1.08 19.06
N ASN A 71 3.21 2.35 18.98
CA ASN A 71 3.87 3.14 20.02
C ASN A 71 2.90 4.24 20.50
N SER A 72 3.23 4.91 21.61
CA SER A 72 2.38 5.98 22.16
C SER A 72 2.07 7.11 21.16
N PHE A 73 2.92 7.28 20.14
CA PHE A 73 2.78 8.31 19.10
C PHE A 73 1.64 8.05 18.12
N LEU A 74 1.34 6.78 17.80
CA LEU A 74 0.20 6.47 16.93
C LEU A 74 -1.12 6.85 17.59
N ASN A 75 -1.31 6.53 18.88
CA ASN A 75 -2.51 6.90 19.62
C ASN A 75 -2.73 8.41 19.62
N ASP A 76 -1.67 9.20 19.84
CA ASP A 76 -1.75 10.66 19.81
C ASP A 76 -2.11 11.23 18.42
N THR A 77 -1.87 10.48 17.34
CA THR A 77 -2.14 10.94 15.95
C THR A 77 -3.55 10.58 15.48
N VAL A 78 -4.18 9.54 16.02
CA VAL A 78 -5.55 9.10 15.63
C VAL A 78 -6.66 9.67 16.52
N ASP A 79 -6.35 10.05 17.76
CA ASP A 79 -7.33 10.62 18.71
C ASP A 79 -7.45 12.17 18.65
N GLY A 80 -6.77 12.80 17.68
CA GLY A 80 -6.73 14.27 17.48
C GLY A 80 -7.83 14.81 16.58
#